data_AF-A0A9P3TBI2-F1
#
_entry.id   AF-A0A9P3TBI2-F1
#
_cell.length_a   1.000
_cell.length_b   1.000
_cell.length_c   1.000
_cell.angle_alpha   90.00
_cell.angle_beta   90.00
_cell.angle_gamma   90.00
#
_symmetry.space_group_name_H-M   'P 1'
#
loop_
_entity.id
_entity.type
_entity.pdbx_description
1 polymer ?
#
loop_
_entity_poly.entity_id
_entity_poly.type
_entity_poly.pdbx_seq_one_letter_code
_entity_poly.pdbx_strand_id
1 'polypeptide(L)' 'MSKVVVVLLPGGIPEYLTVNDNDTTITWAVNQTPEGLSGLTLPIETYFCEGEELHFARYEPALNGAMVEPYFHLSA' A
#
# COMPACT_ATOMS: atom_id res chain seq x y z
N MET A 1 7.24 3.39 -21.63
CA MET A 1 8.18 3.62 -20.52
C MET A 1 7.50 3.16 -19.24
N SER A 2 8.25 2.68 -18.26
CA SER A 2 7.71 2.16 -17.00
C SER A 2 8.35 2.89 -15.83
N LYS A 3 7.62 3.00 -14.73
CA LYS A 3 8.09 3.59 -13.47
C LYS A 3 7.93 2.60 -12.32
N VAL A 4 8.74 2.78 -11.28
CA VAL A 4 8.64 1.99 -10.05
C VAL A 4 7.79 2.76 -9.06
N VAL A 5 6.79 2.08 -8.49
CA VAL A 5 5.94 2.60 -7.41
C VAL A 5 6.23 1.81 -6.15
N VAL A 6 6.51 2.51 -5.07
CA VAL A 6 6.70 1.92 -3.73
C VAL A 6 5.36 1.92 -3.00
N VAL A 7 4.86 0.73 -2.69
CA VAL A 7 3.63 0.54 -1.93
C VAL A 7 3.97 0.54 -0.45
N LEU A 8 3.41 1.50 0.28
CA LEU A 8 3.61 1.65 1.72
C LEU A 8 2.46 0.99 2.48
N LEU A 9 2.81 0.02 3.33
CA LEU A 9 1.87 -0.75 4.15
C LEU A 9 2.02 -0.38 5.63
N PRO A 10 0.93 -0.20 6.39
CA PRO A 10 1.02 0.12 7.82
C PRO A 10 1.70 -1.00 8.59
N GLY A 11 2.81 -0.70 9.26
CA GLY A 11 3.59 -1.68 10.05
C GLY A 11 4.22 -2.81 9.23
N GLY A 12 4.19 -2.72 7.90
CA GLY A 12 4.68 -3.74 6.98
C GLY A 12 5.98 -3.38 6.28
N ILE A 13 6.49 -4.33 5.49
CA ILE A 13 7.61 -4.12 4.58
C ILE A 13 7.06 -3.47 3.30
N PRO A 14 7.71 -2.43 2.76
CA PRO A 14 7.28 -1.82 1.50
C PRO A 14 7.37 -2.81 0.35
N GLU A 15 6.41 -2.76 -0.58
CA GLU A 15 6.43 -3.52 -1.83
C GLU A 15 6.82 -2.62 -3.00
N TYR A 16 7.43 -3.20 -4.03
CA TYR A 16 7.87 -2.47 -5.22
C TYR A 16 7.15 -3.03 -6.43
N LEU A 17 6.41 -2.17 -7.13
CA LEU A 17 5.67 -2.52 -8.33
C LEU A 17 6.18 -1.74 -9.53
N THR A 18 6.37 -2.41 -10.66
CA THR A 18 6.66 -1.75 -11.94
C THR A 18 5.36 -1.57 -12.70
N VAL A 19 5.02 -0.33 -13.04
CA VAL A 19 3.78 0.05 -13.74
C VAL A 19 4.09 0.89 -14.97
N ASN A 20 3.10 1.13 -15.83
CA ASN A 20 3.28 2.01 -16.96
C ASN A 20 3.40 3.45 -16.47
N ASP A 21 4.18 4.26 -17.19
CA ASP A 21 4.41 5.65 -16.82
C ASP A 21 3.11 6.47 -16.72
N ASN A 22 2.15 6.15 -17.60
CA ASN A 22 0.83 6.78 -17.67
C ASN A 22 -0.14 6.31 -16.57
N ASP A 23 0.21 5.26 -15.82
CA ASP A 23 -0.67 4.75 -14.78
C ASP A 23 -0.69 5.75 -13.61
N THR A 24 -1.90 6.09 -13.17
CA THR A 24 -2.16 7.00 -12.04
C THR A 24 -2.64 6.25 -10.80
N THR A 25 -2.92 4.96 -10.94
CA THR A 25 -3.39 4.08 -9.87
C THR A 25 -2.74 2.71 -10.02
N ILE A 26 -2.64 1.98 -8.92
CA ILE A 26 -2.28 0.56 -8.92
C ILE A 26 -3.46 -0.26 -8.41
N THR A 27 -3.63 -1.47 -8.92
CA THR A 27 -4.48 -2.48 -8.28
C THR A 27 -3.58 -3.35 -7.42
N TRP A 28 -3.73 -3.24 -6.10
CA TRP A 28 -2.95 -3.99 -5.14
C TRP A 28 -3.83 -5.01 -4.42
N ALA A 29 -3.44 -6.28 -4.45
CA ALA A 29 -4.14 -7.35 -3.75
C ALA A 29 -3.46 -7.60 -2.41
N VAL A 30 -4.16 -7.29 -1.30
CA VAL A 30 -3.72 -7.68 0.04
C VAL A 30 -3.78 -9.21 0.10
N ASN A 31 -2.63 -9.89 0.08
CA ASN A 31 -2.60 -11.34 0.16
C ASN A 31 -2.80 -11.83 1.63
N GLN A 32 -3.88 -11.39 2.29
CA GLN A 32 -4.27 -11.82 3.65
C GLN A 32 -5.80 -11.93 3.89
N THR A 33 -6.63 -11.97 2.84
CA THR A 33 -8.04 -12.37 3.00
C THR A 33 -8.43 -13.47 2.01
N PRO A 34 -9.28 -14.44 2.41
CA PRO A 34 -9.62 -15.56 1.57
C PRO A 34 -10.33 -15.09 0.30
N GLU A 35 -9.88 -15.64 -0.82
CA GLU A 35 -10.49 -15.72 -2.15
C GLU A 35 -11.80 -14.93 -2.36
N GLY A 36 -11.73 -13.83 -3.12
CA GLY A 36 -12.92 -13.24 -3.76
C GLY A 36 -13.11 -11.73 -3.63
N LEU A 37 -12.23 -11.00 -2.95
CA LEU A 37 -12.31 -9.54 -2.89
C LEU A 37 -11.46 -8.89 -3.98
N SER A 38 -12.11 -8.09 -4.82
CA SER A 38 -11.49 -7.18 -5.78
C SER A 38 -10.33 -6.43 -5.13
N GLY A 39 -9.15 -6.44 -5.76
CA GLY A 39 -7.98 -5.73 -5.27
C GLY A 39 -8.27 -4.26 -4.95
N LEU A 40 -7.50 -3.69 -4.03
CA LEU A 40 -7.63 -2.29 -3.66
C LEU A 40 -6.97 -1.43 -4.74
N THR A 41 -7.71 -0.45 -5.25
CA THR A 41 -7.15 0.56 -6.14
C THR A 41 -6.52 1.66 -5.29
N LEU A 42 -5.21 1.78 -5.35
CA LEU A 42 -4.46 2.81 -4.62
C LEU A 42 -3.99 3.89 -5.61
N PRO A 43 -4.16 5.18 -5.29
CA PRO A 43 -3.63 6.26 -6.10
C PRO A 43 -2.10 6.28 -6.02
N ILE A 44 -1.45 6.63 -7.14
CA ILE A 44 -0.02 6.88 -7.20
C ILE A 44 0.21 8.36 -6.90
N GLU A 45 0.97 8.63 -5.86
CA GLU A 45 1.47 9.95 -5.51
C GLU A 45 2.90 10.12 -6.02
N THR A 46 3.20 11.27 -6.60
CA THR A 46 4.54 11.61 -7.09
C THR A 46 5.17 12.68 -6.21
N TYR A 47 6.41 12.43 -5.80
CA TYR A 47 7.21 13.33 -4.98
C TYR A 47 8.53 13.64 -5.69
N PHE A 48 9.00 14.87 -5.57
CA PHE A 48 10.28 15.29 -6.11
C PHE A 48 11.24 15.59 -4.96
N CYS A 49 12.31 14.80 -4.85
CA CYS A 49 13.33 14.94 -3.81
C CYS A 49 14.70 15.04 -4.46
N GLU A 50 15.44 16.12 -4.19
CA GLU A 50 16.82 16.32 -4.66
C GLU A 50 17.03 16.15 -6.19
N GLY A 51 16.00 16.42 -6.98
CA GLY A 51 16.04 16.28 -8.44
C GLY A 51 15.64 14.89 -8.96
N GLU A 52 15.23 13.98 -8.09
CA GLU A 52 14.70 12.66 -8.43
C GLU A 52 13.17 12.62 -8.26
N GLU A 53 12.49 11.91 -9.17
CA GLU A 53 11.05 11.66 -9.15
C GLU A 53 10.77 10.31 -8.48
N LEU A 54 10.00 10.31 -7.41
CA LEU A 54 9.66 9.14 -6.61
C LEU A 54 8.15 8.93 -6.63
N HIS A 55 7.73 7.67 -6.81
CA HIS A 55 6.32 7.32 -6.84
C HIS A 55 5.95 6.39 -5.69
N PHE A 56 4.87 6.74 -5.01
CA PHE A 56 4.37 5.99 -3.86
C PHE A 56 2.88 5.68 -4.01
N ALA A 57 2.45 4.56 -3.47
CA ALA A 57 1.05 4.25 -3.26
C ALA A 57 0.87 3.87 -1.79
N ARG A 58 -0.02 4.55 -1.08
CA ARG A 58 -0.21 4.34 0.35
C ARG A 58 -1.47 3.53 0.60
N TYR A 59 -1.32 2.43 1.33
CA TYR A 59 -2.47 1.74 1.90
C TYR A 59 -2.74 2.31 3.28
N GLU A 60 -3.79 3.12 3.39
CA GLU A 60 -4.33 3.56 4.67
C GLU A 60 -5.62 2.78 4.92
N PRO A 61 -5.60 1.67 5.69
CA PRO A 61 -6.84 1.14 6.21
C PRO A 61 -7.43 2.28 7.03
N ALA A 62 -8.59 2.78 6.61
CA ALA A 62 -9.30 3.79 7.37
C ALA A 62 -9.25 3.38 8.85
N LEU A 63 -8.99 4.35 9.72
CA LEU A 63 -9.14 4.26 11.18
C LEU A 63 -10.59 3.92 11.60
N ASN A 64 -11.35 3.16 10.79
CA ASN A 64 -12.60 2.48 11.11
C ASN A 64 -12.43 1.36 12.16
N GLY A 65 -11.26 1.27 12.80
CA GLY A 65 -10.93 0.29 13.83
C GLY A 65 -10.33 0.92 15.10
N ALA A 66 -10.65 2.18 15.44
CA ALA A 66 -10.29 2.77 16.73
C ALA A 66 -10.94 2.07 17.97
N MET A 67 -11.48 0.86 17.79
CA MET A 67 -11.85 -0.08 18.85
C MET A 67 -11.51 -1.52 18.42
N VAL A 68 -10.25 -1.83 18.12
CA VAL A 68 -9.76 -3.21 18.30
C VAL A 68 -8.51 -3.10 19.13
N GLU A 69 -8.67 -3.31 20.44
CA GLU A 69 -7.56 -3.46 21.37
C GLU A 69 -6.56 -4.48 20.81
N PRO A 70 -5.24 -4.26 21.00
CA PRO A 70 -4.29 -5.32 20.75
C PRO A 70 -4.55 -6.42 21.78
N TYR A 71 -5.15 -7.53 21.32
CA TYR A 71 -5.14 -8.80 22.04
C TYR A 71 -3.67 -9.25 22.17
N PHE A 72 -2.98 -8.73 23.19
CA PHE A 72 -1.79 -9.38 23.71
C PHE A 72 -2.28 -10.62 24.45
N HIS A 73 -2.24 -11.77 23.76
CA HIS A 73 -2.22 -13.06 24.44
C HIS A 73 -0.91 -13.15 25.24
N LEU A 74 -0.91 -12.60 26.46
CA LEU A 74 0.03 -13.05 27.48
C LEU A 74 -0.53 -14.36 28.04
N SER A 75 0.02 -15.47 27.56
CA SER A 75 -0.08 -16.74 28.26
C SER A 75 0.81 -16.64 29.50
N ALA A 76 0.20 -16.67 30.68
CA ALA A 76 0.87 -16.94 31.96
C ALA A 76 0.31 -18.25 32.53
#